data_AF-A0A7L9U1X8-F1
#
_entry.id   AF-A0A7L9U1X8-F1
#
_cell.length_a   1.000
_cell.length_b   1.000
_cell.length_c   1.000
_cell.angle_alpha   90.00
_cell.angle_beta   90.00
_cell.angle_gamma   90.00
#
_symmetry.space_group_name_H-M   'P 1'
#
loop_
_entity.id
_entity.type
_entity.pdbx_description
1 polymer ?
#
loop_
_entity_poly.entity_id
_entity_poly.type
_entity_poly.pdbx_seq_one_letter_code
_entity_poly.pdbx_strand_id
1 'polypeptide(L)'
;MTHWFRNGLAKLLAGIVIVGLTGAWAFGEVREKRETARRDEQEVARMTKGMKTVCIGRFLLDMPEEARLELVRPRVDGFDISSFDEPEADFRNRLAQREARLRAAPDRLGGNKNLESVREVKTENGVSGKIFVHSRNVAEGTRLRGQELERYRDEGVAVEALVHGQGMSFDVSASDYDPDLIENLPTLVAKLVPNPENRAPSESGFCVHRAWFRDPLSAGQGEEIIMRAGLPNHPDMQFMLILAAGNKPDRQSLLERSAETDAKLSAADRMHVSNLREAPRTISGIAGDELITRFAEKNDAIVYTFWWEVNGTADNVLLPHLSFTMETGKSNNGPVPSSLSQDAAMALWDKISSSIRLRPTQERKPVAAEPPPTQLGTYALAGERCPESGWWLCGDGGKGVGVLGGQRQYIRKGERMPQALLLPPQTLWEKLRGMQPSYESKNQTAWKLVDKRNRKRVPSPVPLAPATPVAAAGISGSGIGPRIMEEQGVAVGSFAATGVPCPASGWWRCEDPRALDGTRWFAQGSLLPSATFVLPPGAFGRPAHGARSIERRGAWRLVRLADAPRQAGSGDGPGA
;
A
#
# COMPACT_ATOMS: atom_id res chain seq x y z
N MET A 1 -64.52 -63.63 -49.03
CA MET A 1 -63.53 -62.63 -49.53
C MET A 1 -63.80 -61.19 -49.09
N THR A 2 -64.84 -60.90 -48.30
CA THR A 2 -65.26 -59.53 -47.92
C THR A 2 -64.76 -59.05 -46.54
N HIS A 3 -64.34 -59.95 -45.65
CA HIS A 3 -63.88 -59.60 -44.30
C HIS A 3 -62.41 -59.15 -44.23
N TRP A 4 -61.57 -59.58 -45.18
CA TRP A 4 -60.13 -59.28 -45.20
C TRP A 4 -59.85 -57.84 -45.69
N PHE A 5 -60.60 -57.37 -46.69
CA PHE A 5 -60.50 -55.99 -47.20
C PHE A 5 -61.00 -54.93 -46.20
N ARG A 6 -62.05 -55.21 -45.41
CA ARG A 6 -62.55 -54.27 -44.38
C ARG A 6 -61.55 -54.05 -43.25
N ASN A 7 -60.83 -55.10 -42.83
CA ASN A 7 -59.81 -54.99 -41.78
C ASN A 7 -58.54 -54.27 -42.28
N GLY A 8 -58.16 -54.44 -43.56
CA GLY A 8 -57.04 -53.69 -44.14
C GLY A 8 -57.31 -52.20 -44.23
N LEU A 9 -58.51 -51.81 -44.69
CA LEU A 9 -58.92 -50.41 -44.80
C LEU A 9 -59.04 -49.73 -43.44
N ALA A 10 -59.61 -50.41 -42.44
CA ALA A 10 -59.74 -49.89 -41.07
C ALA A 10 -58.38 -49.67 -40.39
N LYS A 11 -57.42 -50.58 -40.58
CA LYS A 11 -56.04 -50.42 -40.08
C LYS A 11 -55.31 -49.27 -40.76
N LEU A 12 -55.52 -49.07 -42.07
CA LEU A 12 -54.91 -48.00 -42.83
C LEU A 12 -55.48 -46.62 -42.43
N LEU A 13 -56.80 -46.53 -42.24
CA LEU A 13 -57.45 -45.32 -41.73
C LEU A 13 -57.03 -44.99 -40.28
N ALA A 14 -56.92 -45.99 -39.40
CA ALA A 14 -56.41 -45.80 -38.04
C ALA A 14 -54.95 -45.30 -38.04
N GLY A 15 -54.11 -45.84 -38.93
CA GLY A 15 -52.72 -45.37 -39.11
C GLY A 15 -52.65 -43.90 -39.57
N ILE A 16 -53.49 -43.50 -40.52
CA ILE A 16 -53.56 -42.11 -41.01
C ILE A 16 -54.03 -41.16 -39.89
N VAL A 17 -55.01 -41.57 -39.08
CA VAL A 17 -55.49 -40.76 -37.95
C VAL A 17 -54.40 -40.60 -36.88
N ILE A 18 -53.68 -41.67 -36.54
CA ILE A 18 -52.58 -41.60 -35.57
C ILE A 18 -51.46 -40.68 -36.08
N VAL A 19 -51.05 -40.81 -37.35
CA VAL A 19 -50.03 -39.94 -37.96
C VAL A 19 -50.51 -38.49 -38.05
N GLY A 20 -51.78 -38.25 -38.36
CA GLY A 20 -52.38 -36.91 -38.36
C GLY A 20 -52.40 -36.27 -36.97
N LEU A 21 -52.73 -37.04 -35.93
CA LEU A 21 -52.73 -36.59 -34.53
C LEU A 21 -51.31 -36.32 -34.01
N THR A 22 -50.34 -37.19 -34.30
CA THR A 22 -48.94 -36.96 -33.92
C THR A 22 -48.33 -35.77 -34.66
N GLY A 23 -48.66 -35.60 -35.94
CA GLY A 23 -48.27 -34.43 -36.73
C GLY A 23 -48.88 -33.13 -36.19
N ALA A 24 -50.16 -33.12 -35.83
CA ALA A 24 -50.82 -31.96 -35.24
C ALA A 24 -50.28 -31.62 -33.84
N TRP A 25 -49.98 -32.63 -33.02
CA TRP A 25 -49.38 -32.46 -31.69
C TRP A 25 -47.96 -31.90 -31.79
N ALA A 26 -47.11 -32.47 -32.65
CA ALA A 26 -45.75 -31.97 -32.90
C ALA A 26 -45.77 -30.54 -33.47
N PHE A 27 -46.69 -30.23 -34.38
CA PHE A 27 -46.85 -28.87 -34.91
C PHE A 27 -47.32 -27.87 -33.84
N GLY A 28 -48.21 -28.31 -32.95
CA GLY A 28 -48.63 -27.54 -31.77
C GLY A 28 -47.46 -27.21 -30.85
N GLU A 29 -46.66 -28.22 -30.49
CA GLU A 29 -45.48 -28.05 -29.62
C GLU A 29 -44.44 -27.09 -30.23
N VAL A 30 -44.19 -27.20 -31.55
CA VAL A 30 -43.30 -26.27 -32.26
C VAL A 30 -43.85 -24.84 -32.26
N ARG A 31 -45.15 -24.66 -32.43
CA ARG A 31 -45.77 -23.32 -32.40
C ARG A 31 -45.69 -22.71 -31.00
N GLU A 32 -46.00 -23.48 -29.97
CA GLU A 32 -45.90 -23.08 -28.58
C GLU A 32 -44.46 -22.69 -28.21
N LYS A 33 -43.46 -23.52 -28.57
CA LYS A 33 -42.04 -23.18 -28.38
C LYS A 33 -41.64 -21.87 -29.06
N ARG A 34 -42.11 -21.63 -30.29
CA ARG A 34 -41.86 -20.36 -31.00
C ARG A 34 -42.54 -19.17 -30.32
N GLU A 35 -43.77 -19.34 -29.84
CA GLU A 35 -44.49 -18.30 -29.12
C GLU A 35 -43.81 -17.94 -27.79
N THR A 36 -43.36 -18.94 -27.03
CA THR A 36 -42.59 -18.76 -25.78
C THR A 36 -41.26 -18.08 -26.06
N ALA A 37 -40.47 -18.57 -27.03
CA ALA A 37 -39.20 -17.94 -27.41
C ALA A 37 -39.38 -16.47 -27.80
N ARG A 38 -40.46 -16.12 -28.51
CA ARG A 38 -40.78 -14.73 -28.86
C ARG A 38 -41.12 -13.89 -27.61
N ARG A 39 -41.84 -14.45 -26.63
CA ARG A 39 -42.15 -13.75 -25.37
C ARG A 39 -40.89 -13.51 -24.55
N ASP A 40 -40.04 -14.53 -24.45
CA ASP A 40 -38.75 -14.48 -23.75
C ASP A 40 -37.84 -13.41 -24.35
N GLU A 41 -37.73 -13.37 -25.68
CA GLU A 41 -36.99 -12.33 -26.40
C GLU A 41 -37.54 -10.93 -26.12
N GLN A 42 -38.86 -10.77 -26.13
CA GLN A 42 -39.51 -9.48 -25.83
C GLN A 42 -39.31 -9.04 -24.38
N GLU A 43 -39.35 -9.97 -23.43
CA GLU A 43 -39.14 -9.69 -22.01
C GLU A 43 -37.70 -9.24 -21.76
N VAL A 44 -36.71 -9.99 -22.26
CA VAL A 44 -35.29 -9.62 -22.12
C VAL A 44 -34.99 -8.31 -22.85
N ALA A 45 -35.55 -8.10 -24.05
CA ALA A 45 -35.40 -6.84 -24.78
C ALA A 45 -36.00 -5.65 -24.00
N ARG A 46 -37.13 -5.85 -23.30
CA ARG A 46 -37.73 -4.83 -22.44
C ARG A 46 -36.82 -4.52 -21.25
N MET A 47 -36.30 -5.54 -20.55
CA MET A 47 -35.41 -5.40 -19.40
C MET A 47 -34.07 -4.75 -19.78
N THR A 48 -33.61 -4.94 -21.01
CA THR A 48 -32.32 -4.45 -21.49
C THR A 48 -32.43 -3.28 -22.46
N LYS A 49 -33.63 -2.68 -22.57
CA LYS A 49 -33.90 -1.52 -23.42
C LYS A 49 -33.11 -0.29 -22.94
N GLY A 50 -33.05 -0.08 -21.63
CA GLY A 50 -32.24 0.92 -20.97
C GLY A 50 -31.17 0.25 -20.13
N MET A 51 -29.90 0.55 -20.41
CA MET A 51 -28.77 0.01 -19.67
C MET A 51 -27.94 1.17 -19.13
N LYS A 52 -27.46 1.02 -17.88
CA LYS A 52 -26.50 1.94 -17.26
C LYS A 52 -25.19 1.22 -17.00
N THR A 53 -24.09 1.91 -17.27
CA THR A 53 -22.74 1.42 -16.95
C THR A 53 -22.36 1.80 -15.53
N VAL A 54 -21.91 0.82 -14.74
CA VAL A 54 -21.50 0.99 -13.35
C VAL A 54 -20.00 0.74 -13.23
N CYS A 55 -19.28 1.60 -12.49
CA CYS A 55 -17.86 1.40 -12.16
C CYS A 55 -17.74 0.61 -10.85
N ILE A 56 -17.04 -0.51 -10.89
CA ILE A 56 -16.89 -1.43 -9.74
C ILE A 56 -15.41 -1.78 -9.63
N GLY A 57 -14.71 -1.20 -8.65
CA GLY A 57 -13.26 -1.30 -8.57
C GLY A 57 -12.59 -0.79 -9.86
N ARG A 58 -12.00 -1.71 -10.63
CA ARG A 58 -11.32 -1.40 -11.91
C ARG A 58 -12.15 -1.75 -13.15
N PHE A 59 -13.32 -2.33 -12.96
CA PHE A 59 -14.15 -2.88 -14.03
C PHE A 59 -15.40 -2.02 -14.28
N LEU A 60 -15.95 -2.19 -15.48
CA LEU A 60 -17.26 -1.69 -15.87
C LEU A 60 -18.20 -2.87 -16.12
N LEU A 61 -19.46 -2.70 -15.72
CA LEU A 61 -20.55 -3.63 -15.96
C LEU A 61 -21.78 -2.84 -16.40
N ASP A 62 -22.47 -3.29 -17.43
CA ASP A 62 -23.72 -2.70 -17.86
C ASP A 62 -24.89 -3.46 -17.24
N MET A 63 -25.77 -2.75 -16.55
CA MET A 63 -26.93 -3.30 -15.86
C MET A 63 -28.22 -2.63 -16.35
N PRO A 64 -29.38 -3.31 -16.27
CA PRO A 64 -30.67 -2.67 -16.50
C PRO A 64 -30.79 -1.36 -15.71
N GLU A 65 -31.38 -0.34 -16.33
CA GLU A 65 -31.47 0.99 -15.75
C GLU A 65 -32.21 0.99 -14.41
N GLU A 66 -33.25 0.16 -14.29
CA GLU A 66 -34.05 -0.05 -13.07
C GLU A 66 -33.33 -0.86 -11.98
N ALA A 67 -32.18 -1.48 -12.27
CA ALA A 67 -31.46 -2.29 -11.30
C ALA A 67 -31.09 -1.46 -10.07
N ARG A 68 -31.38 -1.98 -8.87
CA ARG A 68 -30.95 -1.38 -7.61
C ARG A 68 -29.64 -2.01 -7.22
N LEU A 69 -28.58 -1.22 -7.15
CA LEU A 69 -27.22 -1.69 -6.88
C LEU A 69 -26.68 -1.14 -5.57
N GLU A 70 -25.86 -1.96 -4.92
CA GLU A 70 -25.11 -1.61 -3.74
C GLU A 70 -23.67 -2.10 -3.89
N LEU A 71 -22.70 -1.27 -3.52
CA LEU A 71 -21.30 -1.66 -3.42
C LEU A 71 -20.99 -1.89 -1.94
N VAL A 72 -20.70 -3.13 -1.58
CA VAL A 72 -20.45 -3.57 -0.21
C VAL A 72 -19.01 -4.01 -0.03
N ARG A 73 -18.50 -3.80 1.19
CA ARG A 73 -17.13 -4.14 1.60
C ARG A 73 -16.03 -3.64 0.64
N PRO A 74 -16.06 -2.38 0.16
CA PRO A 74 -14.91 -1.87 -0.56
C PRO A 74 -13.71 -1.77 0.41
N ARG A 75 -12.60 -2.39 0.05
CA ARG A 75 -11.40 -2.48 0.88
C ARG A 75 -10.15 -2.24 0.04
N VAL A 76 -9.21 -1.47 0.59
CA VAL A 76 -7.86 -1.30 0.04
C VAL A 76 -6.86 -1.29 1.19
N ASP A 77 -5.77 -2.04 1.08
CA ASP A 77 -4.67 -2.03 2.08
C ASP A 77 -5.13 -2.43 3.49
N GLY A 78 -6.13 -3.31 3.57
CA GLY A 78 -6.73 -3.72 4.82
C GLY A 78 -7.75 -2.75 5.41
N PHE A 79 -7.97 -1.57 4.81
CA PHE A 79 -8.93 -0.58 5.29
C PHE A 79 -10.30 -0.73 4.63
N ASP A 80 -11.34 -0.87 5.44
CA ASP A 80 -12.72 -0.77 5.01
C ASP A 80 -13.06 0.67 4.65
N ILE A 81 -13.77 0.84 3.55
CA ILE A 81 -14.14 2.15 3.00
C ILE A 81 -15.67 2.29 3.04
N SER A 82 -16.13 3.45 3.46
CA SER A 82 -17.53 3.84 3.32
C SER A 82 -17.62 5.26 2.78
N SER A 83 -18.78 5.57 2.19
CA SER A 83 -19.04 6.82 1.49
C SER A 83 -20.52 7.13 1.54
N PHE A 84 -20.90 8.34 1.94
CA PHE A 84 -22.30 8.74 2.07
C PHE A 84 -22.44 10.26 1.98
N ASP A 85 -23.65 10.74 1.68
CA ASP A 85 -23.96 12.17 1.73
C ASP A 85 -23.93 12.66 3.17
N GLU A 86 -23.20 13.75 3.40
CA GLU A 86 -23.18 14.41 4.70
C GLU A 86 -22.89 15.90 4.48
N PRO A 87 -23.80 16.80 4.92
CA PRO A 87 -23.51 18.23 4.93
C PRO A 87 -22.28 18.54 5.79
N GLU A 88 -21.49 19.54 5.40
CA GLU A 88 -20.24 19.89 6.11
C GLU A 88 -20.47 20.23 7.60
N ALA A 89 -21.62 20.84 7.93
CA ALA A 89 -21.98 21.12 9.31
C ALA A 89 -22.16 19.83 10.14
N ASP A 90 -22.82 18.83 9.57
CA ASP A 90 -23.06 17.53 10.21
C ASP A 90 -21.77 16.74 10.36
N PHE A 91 -20.92 16.76 9.32
CA PHE A 91 -19.57 16.18 9.38
C PHE A 91 -18.75 16.76 10.52
N ARG A 92 -18.69 18.10 10.66
CA ARG A 92 -17.94 18.75 11.74
C ARG A 92 -18.46 18.34 13.13
N ASN A 93 -19.78 18.21 13.27
CA ASN A 93 -20.39 17.74 14.51
C ASN A 93 -20.04 16.27 14.78
N ARG A 94 -20.17 15.38 13.79
CA ARG A 94 -19.84 13.96 13.90
C ARG A 94 -18.37 13.74 14.24
N LEU A 95 -17.48 14.49 13.60
CA LEU A 95 -16.03 14.44 13.82
C LEU A 95 -15.68 14.86 15.25
N ALA A 96 -16.22 15.98 15.74
CA ALA A 96 -16.00 16.44 17.10
C ALA A 96 -16.55 15.46 18.14
N GLN A 97 -17.75 14.91 17.91
CA GLN A 97 -18.35 13.89 18.78
C GLN A 97 -17.54 12.59 18.79
N ARG A 98 -17.00 12.16 17.65
CA ARG A 98 -16.14 10.96 17.59
C ARG A 98 -14.86 11.18 18.39
N GLU A 99 -14.17 12.29 18.18
CA GLU A 99 -12.95 12.63 18.91
C GLU A 99 -13.17 12.72 20.43
N ALA A 100 -14.28 13.35 20.86
CA ALA A 100 -14.66 13.40 22.27
C ALA A 100 -14.93 12.01 22.85
N ARG A 101 -15.64 11.14 22.11
CA ARG A 101 -15.88 9.74 22.53
C ARG A 101 -14.59 8.95 22.65
N LEU A 102 -13.65 9.09 21.71
CA LEU A 102 -12.36 8.39 21.76
C LEU A 102 -11.49 8.83 22.93
N ARG A 103 -11.51 10.12 23.28
CA ARG A 103 -10.82 10.66 24.47
C ARG A 103 -11.43 10.18 25.78
N ALA A 104 -12.74 10.02 25.82
CA ALA A 104 -13.46 9.59 27.03
C ALA A 104 -13.42 8.08 27.25
N ALA A 105 -13.22 7.29 26.18
CA ALA A 105 -13.12 5.84 26.27
C ALA A 105 -11.83 5.42 27.02
N PRO A 106 -11.92 4.43 27.93
CA PRO A 106 -10.75 3.92 28.61
C PRO A 106 -9.85 3.10 27.68
N ASP A 107 -8.54 3.08 27.92
CA ASP A 107 -7.63 2.15 27.26
C ASP A 107 -7.79 0.72 27.83
N ARG A 108 -7.06 -0.25 27.26
CA ARG A 108 -7.10 -1.66 27.68
C ARG A 108 -6.73 -1.90 29.17
N LEU A 109 -6.09 -0.94 29.83
CA LEU A 109 -5.72 -0.99 31.25
C LEU A 109 -6.69 -0.18 32.13
N GLY A 110 -7.78 0.36 31.56
CA GLY A 110 -8.71 1.24 32.27
C GLY A 110 -8.21 2.68 32.41
N GLY A 111 -7.10 3.03 31.74
CA GLY A 111 -6.51 4.37 31.75
C GLY A 111 -7.13 5.32 30.71
N ASN A 112 -6.56 6.51 30.56
CA ASN A 112 -7.05 7.56 29.66
C ASN A 112 -6.26 7.69 28.35
N LYS A 113 -5.48 6.66 27.95
CA LYS A 113 -4.63 6.69 26.76
C LYS A 113 -5.23 5.92 25.57
N ASN A 114 -6.56 5.81 25.50
CA ASN A 114 -7.21 5.10 24.41
C ASN A 114 -6.94 5.76 23.06
N LEU A 115 -6.98 7.10 23.00
CA LEU A 115 -6.62 7.87 21.81
C LEU A 115 -5.11 8.14 21.81
N GLU A 116 -4.39 7.51 20.89
CA GLU A 116 -2.92 7.59 20.81
C GLU A 116 -2.46 8.77 19.97
N SER A 117 -3.16 9.05 18.86
CA SER A 117 -2.85 10.20 18.03
C SER A 117 -4.06 10.73 17.26
N VAL A 118 -4.00 12.02 16.93
CA VAL A 118 -4.93 12.71 16.05
C VAL A 118 -4.11 13.48 15.02
N ARG A 119 -4.37 13.27 13.74
CA ARG A 119 -3.70 13.97 12.64
C ARG A 119 -4.74 14.64 11.75
N GLU A 120 -4.59 15.94 11.52
CA GLU A 120 -5.39 16.63 10.53
C GLU A 120 -4.97 16.24 9.11
N VAL A 121 -5.95 16.09 8.23
CA VAL A 121 -5.74 15.73 6.83
C VAL A 121 -6.37 16.79 5.96
N LYS A 122 -5.62 17.21 4.94
CA LYS A 122 -6.10 17.99 3.81
C LYS A 122 -5.37 17.52 2.56
N THR A 123 -6.12 17.02 1.59
CA THR A 123 -5.57 16.45 0.35
C THR A 123 -5.68 17.45 -0.80
N GLU A 124 -4.89 17.23 -1.85
CA GLU A 124 -4.97 18.02 -3.08
C GLU A 124 -6.31 17.83 -3.83
N ASN A 125 -7.03 16.74 -3.54
CA ASN A 125 -8.32 16.41 -4.15
C ASN A 125 -9.51 17.11 -3.45
N GLY A 126 -9.25 18.05 -2.53
CA GLY A 126 -10.28 18.80 -1.82
C GLY A 126 -10.98 18.02 -0.71
N VAL A 127 -10.33 16.98 -0.18
CA VAL A 127 -10.82 16.19 0.95
C VAL A 127 -10.10 16.62 2.22
N SER A 128 -10.84 16.82 3.32
CA SER A 128 -10.25 17.22 4.60
C SER A 128 -10.94 16.58 5.80
N GLY A 129 -10.23 16.42 6.91
CA GLY A 129 -10.76 15.76 8.10
C GLY A 129 -9.67 15.38 9.09
N LYS A 130 -9.85 14.27 9.80
CA LYS A 130 -8.86 13.77 10.77
C LYS A 130 -8.64 12.26 10.64
N ILE A 131 -7.43 11.85 10.97
CA ILE A 131 -7.04 10.47 11.22
C ILE A 131 -6.87 10.28 12.73
N PHE A 132 -7.44 9.20 13.26
CA PHE A 132 -7.32 8.79 14.65
C PHE A 132 -6.60 7.44 14.71
N VAL A 133 -5.65 7.31 15.64
CA VAL A 133 -5.07 6.02 16.05
C VAL A 133 -5.50 5.79 17.49
N HIS A 134 -6.16 4.67 17.77
CA HIS A 134 -6.73 4.41 19.08
C HIS A 134 -6.87 2.91 19.38
N SER A 135 -7.32 2.60 20.60
CA SER A 135 -7.74 1.25 21.02
C SER A 135 -6.70 0.17 20.75
N ARG A 136 -5.43 0.43 21.11
CA ARG A 136 -4.38 -0.58 21.01
C ARG A 136 -4.74 -1.84 21.79
N ASN A 137 -4.66 -2.96 21.10
CA ASN A 137 -4.75 -4.28 21.67
C ASN A 137 -3.38 -4.95 21.66
N VAL A 138 -3.12 -5.78 22.68
CA VAL A 138 -1.88 -6.55 22.82
C VAL A 138 -2.26 -7.94 23.27
N ALA A 139 -2.04 -8.93 22.40
CA ALA A 139 -2.22 -10.34 22.70
C ALA A 139 -0.84 -10.98 22.97
N GLU A 140 -0.62 -11.43 24.19
CA GLU A 140 0.62 -12.11 24.59
C GLU A 140 0.31 -13.52 25.05
N GLY A 141 1.14 -14.48 24.65
CA GLY A 141 0.96 -15.86 25.08
C GLY A 141 2.13 -16.74 24.70
N THR A 142 1.96 -18.04 24.91
CA THR A 142 2.87 -19.07 24.43
C THR A 142 2.14 -19.96 23.44
N ARG A 143 2.82 -20.30 22.34
CA ARG A 143 2.35 -21.26 21.35
C ARG A 143 3.41 -22.33 21.14
N LEU A 144 2.98 -23.55 20.83
CA LEU A 144 3.90 -24.61 20.42
C LEU A 144 4.15 -24.47 18.93
N ARG A 145 5.43 -24.30 18.55
CA ARG A 145 5.87 -24.37 17.16
C ARG A 145 6.68 -25.64 16.97
N GLY A 146 5.98 -26.75 16.71
CA GLY A 146 6.58 -28.09 16.78
C GLY A 146 6.74 -28.53 18.23
N GLN A 147 7.97 -28.82 18.66
CA GLN A 147 8.31 -29.19 20.05
C GLN A 147 8.82 -28.01 20.89
N GLU A 148 8.94 -26.81 20.31
CA GLU A 148 9.43 -25.62 21.01
C GLU A 148 8.28 -24.71 21.47
N LEU A 149 8.41 -24.20 22.70
CA LEU A 149 7.51 -23.21 23.27
C LEU A 149 7.95 -21.80 22.85
N GLU A 150 7.20 -21.18 21.95
CA GLU A 150 7.44 -19.82 21.46
C GLU A 150 6.54 -18.82 22.20
N ARG A 151 7.12 -17.74 22.73
CA ARG A 151 6.33 -16.60 23.23
C ARG A 151 5.97 -15.70 22.06
N TYR A 152 4.68 -15.40 21.90
CA TYR A 152 4.20 -14.43 20.93
C TYR A 152 3.69 -13.18 21.64
N ARG A 153 3.77 -12.06 20.93
CA ARG A 153 3.25 -10.76 21.33
C ARG A 153 2.77 -10.06 20.07
N ASP A 154 1.47 -10.13 19.85
CA ASP A 154 0.81 -9.54 18.69
C ASP A 154 0.19 -8.22 19.16
N GLU A 155 0.53 -7.14 18.46
CA GLU A 155 -0.04 -5.83 18.71
C GLU A 155 -0.88 -5.39 17.52
N GLY A 156 -1.96 -4.69 17.82
CA GLY A 156 -2.80 -4.07 16.81
C GLY A 156 -3.42 -2.78 17.33
N VAL A 157 -3.72 -1.86 16.41
CA VAL A 157 -4.38 -0.59 16.69
C VAL A 157 -5.59 -0.41 15.80
N ALA A 158 -6.62 0.25 16.31
CA ALA A 158 -7.67 0.78 15.45
C ALA A 158 -7.16 2.09 14.81
N VAL A 159 -7.35 2.20 13.50
CA VAL A 159 -7.00 3.39 12.73
C VAL A 159 -8.20 3.80 11.89
N GLU A 160 -8.61 5.06 11.98
CA GLU A 160 -9.75 5.58 11.22
C GLU A 160 -9.45 6.97 10.64
N ALA A 161 -9.71 7.15 9.35
CA ALA A 161 -9.74 8.45 8.68
C ALA A 161 -11.20 8.82 8.45
N LEU A 162 -11.64 9.91 9.08
CA LEU A 162 -12.95 10.51 8.84
C LEU A 162 -12.73 11.79 8.07
N VAL A 163 -13.11 11.80 6.79
CA VAL A 163 -12.82 12.89 5.88
C VAL A 163 -14.02 13.28 5.03
N HIS A 164 -14.06 14.54 4.61
CA HIS A 164 -15.18 15.14 3.88
C HIS A 164 -14.69 15.94 2.68
N GLY A 165 -15.47 15.91 1.60
CA GLY A 165 -15.25 16.73 0.41
C GLY A 165 -16.44 16.67 -0.54
N GLN A 166 -16.75 17.80 -1.19
CA GLN A 166 -17.84 17.91 -2.17
C GLN A 166 -19.22 17.43 -1.66
N GLY A 167 -19.54 17.69 -0.39
CA GLY A 167 -20.83 17.30 0.22
C GLY A 167 -20.93 15.83 0.62
N MET A 168 -19.81 15.11 0.59
CA MET A 168 -19.73 13.70 0.91
C MET A 168 -18.74 13.45 2.05
N SER A 169 -19.04 12.44 2.85
CA SER A 169 -18.14 11.89 3.86
C SER A 169 -17.63 10.53 3.48
N PHE A 170 -16.39 10.26 3.90
CA PHE A 170 -15.69 9.02 3.69
C PHE A 170 -15.07 8.58 5.02
N ASP A 171 -15.44 7.38 5.46
CA ASP A 171 -14.78 6.73 6.58
C ASP A 171 -13.90 5.61 6.03
N VAL A 172 -12.59 5.70 6.26
CA VAL A 172 -11.59 4.71 5.85
C VAL A 172 -10.93 4.17 7.10
N SER A 173 -11.16 2.91 7.46
CA SER A 173 -10.81 2.41 8.78
C SER A 173 -10.41 0.95 8.83
N ALA A 174 -9.62 0.59 9.84
CA ALA A 174 -9.36 -0.78 10.27
C ALA A 174 -9.47 -0.83 11.79
N SER A 175 -10.21 -1.80 12.33
CA SER A 175 -10.35 -1.97 13.80
C SER A 175 -9.15 -2.64 14.45
N ASP A 176 -8.34 -3.32 13.65
CA ASP A 176 -7.13 -4.02 14.05
C ASP A 176 -6.11 -3.93 12.89
N TYR A 177 -5.06 -3.14 13.08
CA TYR A 177 -4.05 -2.84 12.07
C TYR A 177 -2.66 -2.85 12.68
N ASP A 178 -1.66 -3.23 11.87
CA ASP A 178 -0.27 -3.27 12.29
C ASP A 178 0.20 -1.85 12.66
N PRO A 179 0.63 -1.60 13.91
CA PRO A 179 1.14 -0.29 14.35
C PRO A 179 2.31 0.23 13.53
N ASP A 180 3.10 -0.65 12.90
CA ASP A 180 4.26 -0.26 12.08
C ASP A 180 3.83 0.22 10.68
N LEU A 181 2.58 -0.03 10.28
CA LEU A 181 2.05 0.28 8.94
C LEU A 181 1.04 1.43 8.93
N ILE A 182 0.80 2.12 10.05
CA ILE A 182 -0.24 3.16 10.17
C ILE A 182 -0.12 4.32 9.16
N GLU A 183 1.08 4.58 8.60
CA GLU A 183 1.30 5.59 7.55
C GLU A 183 0.72 5.21 6.18
N ASN A 184 0.27 3.95 6.01
CA ASN A 184 -0.46 3.51 4.82
C ASN A 184 -1.80 4.25 4.68
N LEU A 185 -2.49 4.53 5.80
CA LEU A 185 -3.79 5.19 5.76
C LEU A 185 -3.72 6.64 5.22
N PRO A 186 -2.87 7.55 5.75
CA PRO A 186 -2.68 8.87 5.15
C PRO A 186 -2.32 8.80 3.66
N THR A 187 -1.49 7.83 3.27
CA THR A 187 -1.08 7.62 1.87
C THR A 187 -2.25 7.20 0.98
N LEU A 188 -3.14 6.35 1.49
CA LEU A 188 -4.36 5.94 0.79
C LEU A 188 -5.37 7.10 0.70
N VAL A 189 -5.60 7.83 1.80
CA VAL A 189 -6.51 8.99 1.83
C VAL A 189 -6.06 10.08 0.87
N ALA A 190 -4.76 10.30 0.69
CA ALA A 190 -4.24 11.24 -0.30
C ALA A 190 -4.65 10.91 -1.75
N LYS A 191 -4.96 9.63 -2.04
CA LYS A 191 -5.41 9.16 -3.36
C LYS A 191 -6.93 9.23 -3.55
N LEU A 192 -7.70 9.46 -2.50
CA LEU A 192 -9.16 9.53 -2.53
C LEU A 192 -9.64 10.75 -3.31
N VAL A 193 -10.56 10.53 -4.25
CA VAL A 193 -11.22 11.57 -5.03
C VAL A 193 -12.75 11.42 -4.91
N PRO A 194 -13.48 12.45 -4.43
CA PRO A 194 -14.93 12.45 -4.41
C PRO A 194 -15.52 12.38 -5.82
N ASN A 195 -16.63 11.64 -5.97
CA ASN A 195 -17.36 11.48 -7.23
C ASN A 195 -18.88 11.52 -7.00
N PRO A 196 -19.47 12.69 -6.65
CA PRO A 196 -20.87 12.78 -6.27
C PRO A 196 -21.85 12.25 -7.33
N GLU A 197 -21.51 12.35 -8.61
CA GLU A 197 -22.35 11.89 -9.73
C GLU A 197 -22.16 10.39 -10.06
N ASN A 198 -21.27 9.70 -9.35
CA ASN A 198 -20.91 8.29 -9.56
C ASN A 198 -20.54 7.94 -11.01
N ARG A 199 -19.97 8.89 -11.76
CA ARG A 199 -19.57 8.68 -13.16
C ARG A 199 -18.28 7.88 -13.23
N ALA A 200 -18.15 6.98 -14.21
CA ALA A 200 -16.92 6.22 -14.39
C ALA A 200 -15.73 7.18 -14.65
N PRO A 201 -14.67 7.15 -13.83
CA PRO A 201 -13.53 8.04 -14.00
C PRO A 201 -12.68 7.60 -15.19
N SER A 202 -12.16 8.56 -15.95
CA SER A 202 -11.19 8.30 -17.04
C SER A 202 -9.76 8.04 -16.52
N GLU A 203 -9.49 8.43 -15.27
CA GLU A 203 -8.23 8.18 -14.59
C GLU A 203 -8.14 6.75 -14.05
N SER A 204 -6.91 6.24 -13.99
CA SER A 204 -6.64 4.91 -13.41
C SER A 204 -6.76 4.90 -11.90
N GLY A 205 -7.37 3.84 -11.36
CA GLY A 205 -7.64 3.71 -9.95
C GLY A 205 -8.81 2.79 -9.62
N PHE A 206 -9.16 2.72 -8.35
CA PHE A 206 -10.17 1.82 -7.78
C PHE A 206 -11.46 2.57 -7.42
N CYS A 207 -12.55 2.29 -8.14
CA CYS A 207 -13.87 2.86 -7.91
C CYS A 207 -14.56 2.21 -6.70
N VAL A 208 -15.09 3.07 -5.82
CA VAL A 208 -16.04 2.72 -4.77
C VAL A 208 -17.32 3.51 -4.98
N HIS A 209 -18.30 3.39 -4.08
CA HIS A 209 -19.53 4.17 -4.21
C HIS A 209 -19.21 5.68 -4.18
N ARG A 210 -19.49 6.39 -5.27
CA ARG A 210 -19.35 7.85 -5.37
C ARG A 210 -17.97 8.39 -4.96
N ALA A 211 -16.92 7.60 -5.14
CA ALA A 211 -15.53 8.02 -5.04
C ALA A 211 -14.61 7.03 -5.78
N TRP A 212 -13.34 7.40 -5.94
CA TRP A 212 -12.31 6.44 -6.35
C TRP A 212 -10.96 6.78 -5.72
N PHE A 213 -10.08 5.78 -5.66
CA PHE A 213 -8.70 5.93 -5.22
C PHE A 213 -7.78 5.88 -6.44
N ARG A 214 -7.02 6.95 -6.66
CA ARG A 214 -6.07 7.06 -7.79
C ARG A 214 -4.92 6.07 -7.66
N ASP A 215 -4.42 5.63 -8.82
CA ASP A 215 -3.15 4.92 -8.90
C ASP A 215 -1.94 5.81 -8.55
N PRO A 216 -0.81 5.21 -8.11
CA PRO A 216 -0.54 3.77 -8.07
C PRO A 216 -1.14 3.06 -6.85
N LEU A 217 -1.91 2.00 -7.09
CA LEU A 217 -2.23 0.96 -6.09
C LEU A 217 -1.65 -0.37 -6.58
N SER A 218 -0.97 -1.09 -5.71
CA SER A 218 -0.35 -2.37 -6.08
C SER A 218 -1.22 -3.55 -5.67
N ALA A 219 -1.07 -4.69 -6.34
CA ALA A 219 -1.81 -5.91 -5.99
C ALA A 219 -1.54 -6.33 -4.53
N GLY A 220 -0.34 -6.09 -4.00
CA GLY A 220 0.03 -6.43 -2.62
C GLY A 220 -0.71 -5.63 -1.55
N GLN A 221 -1.33 -4.51 -1.90
CA GLN A 221 -2.21 -3.79 -0.97
C GLN A 221 -3.56 -4.51 -0.81
N GLY A 222 -3.94 -5.39 -1.73
CA GLY A 222 -5.25 -6.04 -1.71
C GLY A 222 -6.38 -5.05 -1.99
N GLU A 223 -7.08 -5.26 -3.10
CA GLU A 223 -8.28 -4.49 -3.45
C GLU A 223 -9.46 -5.44 -3.42
N GLU A 224 -10.50 -5.16 -2.63
CA GLU A 224 -11.71 -5.96 -2.59
C GLU A 224 -12.94 -5.08 -2.77
N ILE A 225 -13.92 -5.52 -3.56
CA ILE A 225 -15.23 -4.90 -3.62
C ILE A 225 -16.26 -5.91 -4.08
N ILE A 226 -17.46 -5.82 -3.52
CA ILE A 226 -18.59 -6.65 -3.92
C ILE A 226 -19.71 -5.74 -4.39
N MET A 227 -20.22 -5.98 -5.58
CA MET A 227 -21.48 -5.41 -6.03
C MET A 227 -22.60 -6.41 -5.79
N ARG A 228 -23.71 -5.94 -5.21
CA ARG A 228 -24.99 -6.65 -5.19
C ARG A 228 -26.01 -5.87 -6.00
N ALA A 229 -26.83 -6.55 -6.79
CA ALA A 229 -27.92 -5.91 -7.49
C ALA A 229 -29.18 -6.78 -7.54
N GLY A 230 -30.33 -6.12 -7.53
CA GLY A 230 -31.64 -6.75 -7.73
C GLY A 230 -32.49 -5.97 -8.73
N LEU A 231 -33.49 -6.63 -9.30
CA LEU A 231 -34.41 -6.05 -10.27
C LEU A 231 -35.79 -5.86 -9.62
N PRO A 232 -36.34 -4.64 -9.53
CA PRO A 232 -37.62 -4.41 -8.84
C PRO A 232 -38.80 -5.24 -9.38
N ASN A 233 -38.84 -5.50 -10.69
CA ASN A 233 -39.89 -6.29 -11.34
C ASN A 233 -39.63 -7.80 -11.32
N HIS A 234 -38.43 -8.22 -10.89
CA HIS A 234 -38.03 -9.62 -10.74
C HIS A 234 -37.35 -9.79 -9.36
N PRO A 235 -38.13 -9.68 -8.27
CA PRO A 235 -37.58 -9.67 -6.91
C PRO A 235 -36.95 -11.01 -6.49
N ASP A 236 -37.19 -12.07 -7.26
CA ASP A 236 -36.57 -13.38 -7.10
C ASP A 236 -35.16 -13.48 -7.70
N MET A 237 -34.73 -12.44 -8.43
CA MET A 237 -33.43 -12.39 -9.09
C MET A 237 -32.42 -11.53 -8.34
N GLN A 238 -31.21 -12.05 -8.20
CA GLN A 238 -30.08 -11.32 -7.63
C GLN A 238 -28.82 -11.50 -8.47
N PHE A 239 -28.03 -10.44 -8.53
CA PHE A 239 -26.71 -10.42 -9.16
C PHE A 239 -25.66 -10.10 -8.11
N MET A 240 -24.50 -10.74 -8.23
CA MET A 240 -23.34 -10.45 -7.39
C MET A 240 -22.08 -10.43 -8.24
N LEU A 241 -21.23 -9.42 -8.05
CA LEU A 241 -19.89 -9.37 -8.62
C LEU A 241 -18.90 -9.19 -7.49
N ILE A 242 -17.98 -10.14 -7.34
CA ILE A 242 -16.88 -10.07 -6.39
C ILE A 242 -15.61 -9.78 -7.18
N LEU A 243 -14.86 -8.76 -6.76
CA LEU A 243 -13.53 -8.45 -7.27
C LEU A 243 -12.56 -8.46 -6.09
N ALA A 244 -11.49 -9.24 -6.20
CA ALA A 244 -10.45 -9.32 -5.18
C ALA A 244 -9.05 -9.44 -5.82
N ALA A 245 -8.26 -8.36 -5.78
CA ALA A 245 -6.86 -8.34 -6.22
C ALA A 245 -5.92 -8.68 -5.06
N GLY A 246 -4.74 -9.25 -5.37
CA GLY A 246 -3.73 -9.56 -4.35
C GLY A 246 -3.87 -10.93 -3.70
N ASN A 247 -5.01 -11.59 -3.90
CA ASN A 247 -5.25 -12.93 -3.40
C ASN A 247 -4.45 -13.97 -4.19
N LYS A 248 -4.00 -15.01 -3.49
CA LYS A 248 -3.45 -16.18 -4.18
C LYS A 248 -4.60 -16.86 -4.93
N PRO A 249 -4.44 -17.14 -6.23
CA PRO A 249 -5.49 -17.81 -6.99
C PRO A 249 -5.75 -19.20 -6.41
N ASP A 250 -7.01 -19.63 -6.48
CA ASP A 250 -7.38 -20.98 -6.11
C ASP A 250 -6.66 -22.00 -6.97
N ARG A 251 -6.30 -23.13 -6.35
CA ARG A 251 -5.64 -24.24 -7.05
C ARG A 251 -6.54 -24.96 -8.02
N GLN A 252 -7.85 -24.95 -7.75
CA GLN A 252 -8.86 -25.61 -8.55
C GLN A 252 -9.70 -24.55 -9.28
N SER A 253 -10.01 -24.83 -10.54
CA SER A 253 -10.92 -24.00 -11.33
C SER A 253 -12.38 -24.20 -10.90
N LEU A 254 -13.29 -23.32 -11.33
CA LEU A 254 -14.73 -23.47 -11.06
C LEU A 254 -15.26 -24.81 -11.57
N LEU A 255 -14.86 -25.22 -12.78
CA LEU A 255 -15.32 -26.47 -13.39
C LEU A 255 -14.76 -27.69 -12.65
N GLU A 256 -13.53 -27.64 -12.16
CA GLU A 256 -12.95 -28.73 -11.35
C GLU A 256 -13.69 -28.89 -10.02
N ARG A 257 -14.01 -27.76 -9.35
CA ARG A 257 -14.79 -27.78 -8.10
C ARG A 257 -16.23 -28.26 -8.32
N SER A 258 -16.83 -27.90 -9.46
CA SER A 258 -18.14 -28.38 -9.89
C SER A 258 -18.13 -29.90 -10.07
N ALA A 259 -17.19 -30.43 -10.85
CA ALA A 259 -17.06 -31.87 -11.09
C ALA A 259 -16.84 -32.67 -9.79
N GLU A 260 -16.04 -32.14 -8.85
CA GLU A 260 -15.86 -32.75 -7.53
C GLU A 260 -17.12 -32.73 -6.67
N THR A 261 -17.94 -31.69 -6.80
CA THR A 261 -19.23 -31.57 -6.10
C THR A 261 -20.24 -32.56 -6.68
N ASP A 262 -20.35 -32.62 -8.00
CA ASP A 262 -21.26 -33.53 -8.71
C ASP A 262 -20.93 -35.01 -8.45
N ALA A 263 -19.64 -35.34 -8.35
CA ALA A 263 -19.19 -36.69 -7.98
C ALA A 263 -19.68 -37.12 -6.59
N LYS A 264 -19.86 -36.17 -5.65
CA LYS A 264 -20.31 -36.41 -4.27
C LYS A 264 -21.84 -36.43 -4.11
N LEU A 265 -22.60 -35.98 -5.11
CA LEU A 265 -24.06 -35.98 -5.05
C LEU A 265 -24.63 -37.40 -4.96
N SER A 266 -25.67 -37.58 -4.15
CA SER A 266 -26.43 -38.83 -4.10
C SER A 266 -27.21 -39.05 -5.40
N ALA A 267 -27.62 -40.29 -5.68
CA ALA A 267 -28.42 -40.59 -6.86
C ALA A 267 -29.76 -39.81 -6.89
N ALA A 268 -30.35 -39.55 -5.71
CA ALA A 268 -31.56 -38.74 -5.59
C ALA A 268 -31.27 -37.27 -5.92
N ASP A 269 -30.24 -36.67 -5.31
CA ASP A 269 -29.91 -35.26 -5.53
C ASP A 269 -29.54 -34.98 -7.00
N ARG A 270 -28.85 -35.91 -7.67
CA ARG A 270 -28.53 -35.79 -9.11
C ARG A 270 -29.75 -35.70 -10.02
N MET A 271 -30.92 -36.20 -9.61
CA MET A 271 -32.17 -36.03 -10.38
C MET A 271 -32.72 -34.59 -10.29
N HIS A 272 -32.33 -33.86 -9.24
CA HIS A 272 -32.76 -32.49 -8.99
C HIS A 272 -31.81 -31.43 -9.56
N VAL A 273 -30.62 -31.82 -10.03
CA VAL A 273 -29.58 -30.90 -10.52
C VAL A 273 -29.29 -31.17 -11.98
N SER A 274 -29.13 -30.11 -12.79
CA SER A 274 -28.73 -30.24 -14.20
C SER A 274 -27.85 -29.08 -14.63
N ASN A 275 -26.62 -29.36 -15.06
CA ASN A 275 -25.73 -28.35 -15.65
C ASN A 275 -26.21 -28.07 -17.08
N LEU A 276 -26.67 -26.83 -17.33
CA LEU A 276 -27.13 -26.35 -18.62
C LEU A 276 -25.97 -25.88 -19.50
N ARG A 277 -24.92 -25.35 -18.88
CA ARG A 277 -23.67 -24.95 -19.52
C ARG A 277 -22.52 -25.12 -18.52
N GLU A 278 -21.45 -25.77 -18.95
CA GLU A 278 -20.28 -26.03 -18.12
C GLU A 278 -19.06 -26.03 -19.04
N ALA A 279 -18.41 -24.88 -19.19
CA ALA A 279 -17.32 -24.70 -20.15
C ALA A 279 -16.48 -23.46 -19.85
N PRO A 280 -15.22 -23.41 -20.32
CA PRO A 280 -14.46 -22.16 -20.37
C PRO A 280 -15.18 -21.11 -21.22
N ARG A 281 -15.23 -19.86 -20.75
CA ARG A 281 -15.80 -18.71 -21.46
C ARG A 281 -14.91 -17.49 -21.32
N THR A 282 -14.52 -16.92 -22.45
CA THR A 282 -13.79 -15.65 -22.51
C THR A 282 -14.75 -14.47 -22.65
N ILE A 283 -14.64 -13.48 -21.75
CA ILE A 283 -15.42 -12.23 -21.81
C ILE A 283 -14.44 -11.06 -21.90
N SER A 284 -14.58 -10.23 -22.94
CA SER A 284 -13.73 -9.04 -23.16
C SER A 284 -12.21 -9.34 -23.08
N GLY A 285 -11.79 -10.50 -23.58
CA GLY A 285 -10.40 -10.95 -23.55
C GLY A 285 -9.92 -11.57 -22.23
N ILE A 286 -10.79 -11.67 -21.23
CA ILE A 286 -10.49 -12.29 -19.93
C ILE A 286 -10.97 -13.74 -19.98
N ALA A 287 -10.05 -14.68 -19.82
CA ALA A 287 -10.37 -16.10 -19.75
C ALA A 287 -10.92 -16.46 -18.37
N GLY A 288 -12.09 -17.07 -18.33
CA GLY A 288 -12.72 -17.59 -17.12
C GLY A 288 -13.51 -18.86 -17.42
N ASP A 289 -14.11 -19.41 -16.37
CA ASP A 289 -14.96 -20.59 -16.43
C ASP A 289 -16.43 -20.20 -16.24
N GLU A 290 -17.33 -20.84 -16.98
CA GLU A 290 -18.76 -20.64 -16.87
C GLU A 290 -19.47 -21.92 -16.43
N LEU A 291 -20.32 -21.79 -15.41
CA LEU A 291 -21.21 -22.82 -14.92
C LEU A 291 -22.63 -22.27 -14.79
N ILE A 292 -23.58 -22.90 -15.45
CA ILE A 292 -25.00 -22.61 -15.34
C ILE A 292 -25.71 -23.87 -14.91
N THR A 293 -26.35 -23.84 -13.75
CA THR A 293 -26.99 -25.02 -13.15
C THR A 293 -28.46 -24.74 -12.87
N ARG A 294 -29.30 -25.70 -13.26
CA ARG A 294 -30.72 -25.75 -12.93
C ARG A 294 -30.93 -26.65 -11.72
N PHE A 295 -31.73 -26.18 -10.76
CA PHE A 295 -32.16 -26.94 -9.59
C PHE A 295 -33.68 -27.10 -9.61
N ALA A 296 -34.15 -28.31 -9.32
CA ALA A 296 -35.53 -28.61 -8.97
C ALA A 296 -35.62 -28.77 -7.44
N GLU A 297 -36.08 -27.73 -6.77
CA GLU A 297 -36.13 -27.68 -5.31
C GLU A 297 -37.15 -28.66 -4.72
N LYS A 298 -37.05 -28.92 -3.42
CA LYS A 298 -37.95 -29.85 -2.71
C LYS A 298 -39.42 -29.41 -2.72
N ASN A 299 -39.69 -28.13 -2.96
CA ASN A 299 -41.02 -27.56 -3.12
C ASN A 299 -41.43 -27.43 -4.59
N ASP A 300 -40.77 -28.16 -5.49
CA ASP A 300 -40.95 -28.16 -6.95
C ASP A 300 -40.63 -26.82 -7.64
N ALA A 301 -40.06 -25.85 -6.92
CA ALA A 301 -39.58 -24.62 -7.53
C ALA A 301 -38.39 -24.91 -8.44
N ILE A 302 -38.44 -24.40 -9.67
CA ILE A 302 -37.30 -24.43 -10.57
C ILE A 302 -36.52 -23.14 -10.43
N VAL A 303 -35.25 -23.28 -10.06
CA VAL A 303 -34.32 -22.17 -9.87
C VAL A 303 -33.04 -22.42 -10.65
N TYR A 304 -32.32 -21.34 -10.94
CA TYR A 304 -31.13 -21.34 -11.75
C TYR A 304 -30.02 -20.55 -11.07
N THR A 305 -28.80 -21.09 -11.11
CA THR A 305 -27.58 -20.37 -10.73
C THR A 305 -26.68 -20.22 -11.95
N PHE A 306 -26.06 -19.06 -12.07
CA PHE A 306 -25.17 -18.71 -13.16
C PHE A 306 -23.88 -18.18 -12.55
N TRP A 307 -22.75 -18.69 -13.01
CA TRP A 307 -21.42 -18.35 -12.52
C TRP A 307 -20.52 -18.09 -13.70
N TRP A 308 -19.78 -16.99 -13.65
CA TRP A 308 -18.60 -16.78 -14.45
C TRP A 308 -17.45 -16.35 -13.54
N GLU A 309 -16.39 -17.16 -13.50
CA GLU A 309 -15.30 -16.99 -12.56
C GLU A 309 -13.93 -16.93 -13.23
N VAL A 310 -13.08 -16.05 -12.72
CA VAL A 310 -11.67 -15.87 -13.09
C VAL A 310 -10.84 -16.02 -11.82
N ASN A 311 -9.89 -16.96 -11.81
CA ASN A 311 -9.05 -17.20 -10.63
C ASN A 311 -8.16 -16.00 -10.27
N GLY A 312 -7.78 -15.19 -11.27
CA GLY A 312 -6.93 -14.01 -11.09
C GLY A 312 -5.44 -14.33 -10.90
N THR A 313 -4.65 -13.30 -10.58
CA THR A 313 -3.25 -13.46 -10.13
C THR A 313 -2.99 -12.67 -8.85
N ALA A 314 -1.94 -13.07 -8.11
CA ALA A 314 -1.58 -12.44 -6.85
C ALA A 314 -0.86 -11.08 -7.03
N ASP A 315 -0.26 -10.85 -8.20
CA ASP A 315 0.66 -9.74 -8.47
C ASP A 315 0.11 -8.71 -9.47
N ASN A 316 -1.03 -8.99 -10.11
CA ASN A 316 -1.62 -8.11 -11.11
C ASN A 316 -3.00 -7.58 -10.66
N VAL A 317 -3.05 -6.28 -10.35
CA VAL A 317 -4.27 -5.60 -9.93
C VAL A 317 -5.34 -5.52 -11.03
N LEU A 318 -4.94 -5.65 -12.30
CA LEU A 318 -5.84 -5.63 -13.47
C LEU A 318 -6.41 -7.01 -13.81
N LEU A 319 -5.89 -8.07 -13.18
CA LEU A 319 -6.39 -9.43 -13.31
C LEU A 319 -6.69 -10.01 -11.91
N PRO A 320 -7.68 -9.43 -11.19
CA PRO A 320 -8.07 -9.91 -9.87
C PRO A 320 -8.80 -11.25 -9.96
N HIS A 321 -9.00 -11.89 -8.82
CA HIS A 321 -10.09 -12.86 -8.71
C HIS A 321 -11.41 -12.14 -9.00
N LEU A 322 -12.19 -12.67 -9.94
CA LEU A 322 -13.45 -12.10 -10.37
C LEU A 322 -14.49 -13.21 -10.38
N SER A 323 -15.57 -13.05 -9.62
CA SER A 323 -16.72 -13.97 -9.64
C SER A 323 -17.99 -13.17 -9.89
N PHE A 324 -18.62 -13.38 -11.04
CA PHE A 324 -19.92 -12.81 -11.37
C PHE A 324 -20.97 -13.91 -11.28
N THR A 325 -22.03 -13.67 -10.51
CA THR A 325 -23.13 -14.61 -10.37
C THR A 325 -24.48 -13.96 -10.59
N MET A 326 -25.41 -14.76 -11.12
CA MET A 326 -26.83 -14.49 -11.13
C MET A 326 -27.56 -15.68 -10.53
N GLU A 327 -28.51 -15.42 -9.64
CA GLU A 327 -29.41 -16.44 -9.09
C GLU A 327 -30.86 -16.02 -9.30
N THR A 328 -31.73 -17.00 -9.47
CA THR A 328 -33.19 -16.82 -9.65
C THR A 328 -33.95 -17.55 -8.56
N GLY A 329 -35.25 -17.27 -8.41
CA GLY A 329 -36.10 -17.99 -7.47
C GLY A 329 -35.78 -17.75 -5.99
N LYS A 330 -35.12 -16.65 -5.65
CA LYS A 330 -34.79 -16.31 -4.26
C LYS A 330 -35.94 -15.58 -3.56
N SER A 331 -36.26 -15.97 -2.33
CA SER A 331 -37.22 -15.23 -1.50
C SER A 331 -36.88 -15.37 -0.01
N ASN A 332 -37.41 -14.46 0.81
CA ASN A 332 -37.26 -14.50 2.27
C ASN A 332 -37.91 -15.75 2.91
N ASN A 333 -38.86 -16.38 2.21
CA ASN A 333 -39.61 -17.54 2.70
C ASN A 333 -39.14 -18.87 2.08
N GLY A 334 -37.93 -18.90 1.52
CA GLY A 334 -37.37 -20.05 0.81
C GLY A 334 -37.46 -19.92 -0.71
N PRO A 335 -37.08 -20.98 -1.46
CA PRO A 335 -37.07 -20.94 -2.92
C PRO A 335 -38.47 -20.73 -3.50
N VAL A 336 -38.58 -19.89 -4.51
CA VAL A 336 -39.80 -19.67 -5.32
C VAL A 336 -39.48 -19.99 -6.78
N PRO A 337 -40.47 -20.34 -7.62
CA PRO A 337 -40.22 -20.50 -9.05
C PRO A 337 -39.58 -19.24 -9.63
N SER A 338 -38.57 -19.42 -10.49
CA SER A 338 -37.97 -18.33 -11.27
C SER A 338 -39.05 -17.52 -11.99
N SER A 339 -38.98 -16.20 -11.90
CA SER A 339 -39.90 -15.32 -12.64
C SER A 339 -39.63 -15.29 -14.15
N LEU A 340 -38.44 -15.73 -14.57
CA LEU A 340 -38.06 -15.89 -15.97
C LEU A 340 -38.01 -17.38 -16.37
N SER A 341 -38.31 -17.64 -17.64
CA SER A 341 -38.02 -18.95 -18.25
C SER A 341 -36.50 -19.21 -18.28
N GLN A 342 -36.12 -20.47 -18.51
CA GLN A 342 -34.71 -20.84 -18.68
C GLN A 342 -34.04 -20.00 -19.79
N ASP A 343 -34.68 -19.91 -20.96
CA ASP A 343 -34.11 -19.24 -22.12
C ASP A 343 -34.02 -17.73 -21.91
N ALA A 344 -35.04 -17.12 -21.28
CA ALA A 344 -35.01 -15.71 -20.90
C ALA A 344 -33.90 -15.40 -19.87
N ALA A 345 -33.75 -16.24 -18.84
CA ALA A 345 -32.71 -16.08 -17.84
C ALA A 345 -31.31 -16.22 -18.46
N MET A 346 -31.10 -17.22 -19.33
CA MET A 346 -29.83 -17.39 -20.05
C MET A 346 -29.53 -16.20 -20.98
N ALA A 347 -30.52 -15.68 -21.70
CA ALA A 347 -30.33 -14.52 -22.57
C ALA A 347 -30.01 -13.24 -21.78
N LEU A 348 -30.66 -13.01 -20.64
CA LEU A 348 -30.34 -11.90 -19.74
C LEU A 348 -28.92 -12.02 -19.18
N TRP A 349 -28.55 -13.21 -18.72
CA TRP A 349 -27.21 -13.53 -18.26
C TRP A 349 -26.15 -13.24 -19.32
N ASP A 350 -26.33 -13.76 -20.53
CA ASP A 350 -25.39 -13.57 -21.64
C ASP A 350 -25.24 -12.08 -22.00
N LYS A 351 -26.34 -11.31 -21.96
CA LYS A 351 -26.33 -9.87 -22.25
C LYS A 351 -25.55 -9.07 -21.19
N ILE A 352 -25.77 -9.34 -19.91
CA ILE A 352 -25.15 -8.61 -18.80
C ILE A 352 -23.69 -9.04 -18.63
N SER A 353 -23.42 -10.34 -18.53
CA SER A 353 -22.06 -10.89 -18.33
C SER A 353 -21.10 -10.45 -19.44
N SER A 354 -21.52 -10.49 -20.71
CA SER A 354 -20.67 -10.07 -21.84
C SER A 354 -20.31 -8.58 -21.83
N SER A 355 -20.92 -7.76 -20.98
CA SER A 355 -20.55 -6.35 -20.80
C SER A 355 -19.41 -6.12 -19.80
N ILE A 356 -19.00 -7.15 -19.05
CA ILE A 356 -17.89 -7.05 -18.11
C ILE A 356 -16.62 -6.73 -18.87
N ARG A 357 -15.93 -5.67 -18.45
CA ARG A 357 -14.70 -5.20 -19.10
C ARG A 357 -13.85 -4.37 -18.14
N LEU A 358 -12.54 -4.40 -18.35
CA LEU A 358 -11.65 -3.47 -17.66
C LEU A 358 -12.00 -2.03 -18.07
N ARG A 359 -12.01 -1.10 -17.11
CA ARG A 359 -12.28 0.31 -17.41
C ARG A 359 -11.15 0.86 -18.29
N PRO A 360 -11.46 1.43 -19.47
CA PRO A 360 -10.47 2.14 -20.26
C PRO A 360 -9.97 3.35 -19.46
N THR A 361 -8.68 3.40 -19.19
CA THR A 361 -8.05 4.53 -18.51
C THR A 361 -7.19 5.26 -19.52
N GLN A 362 -7.19 6.59 -19.46
CA GLN A 362 -6.15 7.33 -20.18
C GLN A 362 -4.83 7.03 -19.47
N GLU A 363 -3.89 6.41 -20.18
CA GLU A 363 -2.53 6.26 -19.66
C GLU A 363 -2.05 7.64 -19.26
N ARG A 364 -1.77 7.82 -17.96
CA ARG A 364 -0.98 8.95 -17.51
C ARG A 364 0.32 8.83 -18.26
N LYS A 365 0.57 9.75 -19.21
CA LYS A 365 1.84 9.88 -19.94
C LYS A 365 2.95 9.57 -18.93
N PRO A 366 3.72 8.49 -19.10
CA PRO A 366 4.63 8.07 -18.06
C PRO A 366 5.48 9.28 -17.71
N VAL A 367 5.39 9.73 -16.46
CA VAL A 367 6.41 10.61 -15.91
C VAL A 367 7.67 9.80 -16.14
N ALA A 368 8.53 10.27 -17.06
CA ALA A 368 9.70 9.56 -17.50
C ALA A 368 10.36 8.97 -16.27
N ALA A 369 10.51 7.64 -16.25
CA ALA A 369 11.25 6.95 -15.21
C ALA A 369 12.52 7.76 -14.98
N GLU A 370 12.81 8.09 -13.71
CA GLU A 370 14.01 8.84 -13.37
C GLU A 370 15.18 8.21 -14.13
N PRO A 371 15.93 9.00 -14.93
CA PRO A 371 17.03 8.45 -15.70
C PRO A 371 17.95 7.69 -14.75
N PRO A 372 18.53 6.55 -15.21
CA PRO A 372 19.32 5.69 -14.35
C PRO A 372 20.37 6.51 -13.58
N PRO A 373 20.56 6.23 -12.27
CA PRO A 373 21.38 7.06 -11.42
C PRO A 373 22.78 7.22 -12.00
N THR A 374 23.26 8.47 -12.15
CA THR A 374 24.53 8.79 -12.84
C THR A 374 25.68 7.98 -12.25
N GLN A 375 26.37 7.16 -13.04
CA GLN A 375 27.36 6.23 -12.48
C GLN A 375 28.57 6.96 -11.88
N LEU A 376 29.19 6.36 -10.84
CA LEU A 376 30.49 6.85 -10.36
C LEU A 376 31.50 6.76 -11.51
N GLY A 377 32.28 7.81 -11.70
CA GLY A 377 33.23 7.94 -12.80
C GLY A 377 32.72 8.75 -14.00
N THR A 378 31.45 9.18 -14.01
CA THR A 378 30.93 10.14 -14.99
C THR A 378 31.71 11.45 -14.93
N TYR A 379 31.98 12.05 -16.10
CA TYR A 379 32.58 13.36 -16.22
C TYR A 379 31.54 14.43 -16.55
N ALA A 380 31.74 15.63 -16.04
CA ALA A 380 31.00 16.84 -16.42
C ALA A 380 32.00 18.00 -16.60
N LEU A 381 31.75 18.86 -17.59
CA LEU A 381 32.63 19.98 -17.94
C LEU A 381 32.20 21.26 -17.23
N ALA A 382 33.17 22.12 -16.92
CA ALA A 382 32.92 23.45 -16.38
C ALA A 382 31.94 24.24 -17.27
N GLY A 383 30.91 24.83 -16.65
CA GLY A 383 29.81 25.52 -17.32
C GLY A 383 28.55 24.67 -17.55
N GLU A 384 28.65 23.34 -17.58
CA GLU A 384 27.51 22.42 -17.67
C GLU A 384 26.72 22.38 -16.35
N ARG A 385 25.47 21.92 -16.40
CA ARG A 385 24.69 21.65 -15.18
C ARG A 385 25.12 20.32 -14.58
N CYS A 386 25.36 20.30 -13.28
CA CYS A 386 25.75 19.12 -12.53
C CYS A 386 24.66 18.03 -12.67
N PRO A 387 24.99 16.85 -13.23
CA PRO A 387 24.00 15.82 -13.50
C PRO A 387 23.52 15.09 -12.22
N GLU A 388 24.32 15.12 -11.15
CA GLU A 388 24.10 14.38 -9.92
C GLU A 388 24.79 15.05 -8.72
N SER A 389 24.10 15.15 -7.59
CA SER A 389 24.67 15.68 -6.36
C SER A 389 25.77 14.74 -5.84
N GLY A 390 26.97 15.25 -5.59
CA GLY A 390 28.06 14.41 -5.12
C GLY A 390 29.41 15.12 -4.99
N TRP A 391 30.43 14.35 -4.63
CA TRP A 391 31.82 14.78 -4.62
C TRP A 391 32.44 14.56 -6.00
N TRP A 392 32.89 15.66 -6.58
CA TRP A 392 33.51 15.73 -7.89
C TRP A 392 35.01 16.01 -7.75
N LEU A 393 35.82 15.25 -8.45
CA LEU A 393 37.28 15.38 -8.51
C LEU A 393 37.67 16.24 -9.72
N CYS A 394 38.39 17.32 -9.49
CA CYS A 394 38.94 18.17 -10.55
C CYS A 394 40.06 17.43 -11.29
N GLY A 395 39.93 17.32 -12.62
CA GLY A 395 40.90 16.69 -13.51
C GLY A 395 42.14 17.55 -13.80
N ASP A 396 42.05 18.86 -13.59
CA ASP A 396 43.15 19.80 -13.88
C ASP A 396 44.12 19.97 -12.67
N GLY A 397 43.74 19.44 -11.50
CA GLY A 397 44.58 19.45 -10.30
C GLY A 397 45.55 18.27 -10.24
N GLY A 398 46.76 18.49 -9.71
CA GLY A 398 47.78 17.44 -9.54
C GLY A 398 49.19 17.89 -9.89
N LYS A 399 50.19 17.02 -9.68
CA LYS A 399 51.61 17.26 -10.04
C LYS A 399 52.20 18.59 -9.50
N GLY A 400 51.85 18.97 -8.28
CA GLY A 400 52.37 20.19 -7.62
C GLY A 400 51.55 21.46 -7.86
N VAL A 401 50.47 21.39 -8.64
CA VAL A 401 49.50 22.48 -8.84
C VAL A 401 48.26 22.22 -7.97
N GLY A 402 47.97 23.16 -7.06
CA GLY A 402 46.78 23.12 -6.21
C GLY A 402 45.52 23.58 -6.96
N VAL A 403 44.34 23.29 -6.40
CA VAL A 403 43.05 23.78 -6.89
C VAL A 403 42.40 24.56 -5.76
N LEU A 404 41.99 25.81 -6.03
CA LEU A 404 41.26 26.61 -5.03
C LEU A 404 39.92 25.92 -4.70
N GLY A 405 39.61 25.77 -3.40
CA GLY A 405 38.47 24.97 -2.92
C GLY A 405 38.78 23.47 -2.77
N GLY A 406 40.01 23.05 -3.10
CA GLY A 406 40.46 21.67 -3.00
C GLY A 406 40.18 20.86 -4.27
N GLN A 407 40.93 19.75 -4.43
CA GLN A 407 40.83 18.90 -5.62
C GLN A 407 39.52 18.11 -5.69
N ARG A 408 38.84 17.91 -4.54
CA ARG A 408 37.52 17.25 -4.45
C ARG A 408 36.53 18.22 -3.85
N GLN A 409 35.46 18.51 -4.56
CA GLN A 409 34.45 19.49 -4.15
C GLN A 409 33.06 18.87 -4.25
N TYR A 410 32.16 19.24 -3.34
CA TYR A 410 30.78 18.80 -3.39
C TYR A 410 29.97 19.76 -4.24
N ILE A 411 29.23 19.25 -5.24
CA ILE A 411 28.42 20.04 -6.16
C ILE A 411 27.01 19.43 -6.18
N ARG A 412 25.97 20.27 -6.10
CA ARG A 412 24.57 19.80 -6.11
C ARG A 412 24.05 19.67 -7.52
N LYS A 413 23.21 18.66 -7.77
CA LYS A 413 22.49 18.45 -9.02
C LYS A 413 21.80 19.74 -9.46
N GLY A 414 22.04 20.15 -10.71
CA GLY A 414 21.50 21.36 -11.32
C GLY A 414 22.36 22.62 -11.17
N GLU A 415 23.33 22.66 -10.24
CA GLU A 415 24.32 23.74 -10.13
C GLU A 415 25.26 23.75 -11.34
N ARG A 416 25.84 24.91 -11.69
CA ARG A 416 26.84 24.96 -12.76
C ARG A 416 28.18 24.42 -12.27
N MET A 417 28.79 23.52 -13.04
CA MET A 417 30.13 23.00 -12.76
C MET A 417 31.15 24.15 -12.81
N PRO A 418 31.99 24.34 -11.78
CA PRO A 418 32.91 25.48 -11.71
C PRO A 418 34.12 25.31 -12.64
N GLN A 419 34.63 26.40 -13.19
CA GLN A 419 35.97 26.41 -13.80
C GLN A 419 37.01 26.42 -12.67
N ALA A 420 37.98 25.50 -12.70
CA ALA A 420 38.95 25.41 -11.62
C ALA A 420 39.99 26.54 -11.69
N LEU A 421 40.16 27.25 -10.58
CA LEU A 421 41.27 28.17 -10.40
C LEU A 421 42.49 27.39 -9.88
N LEU A 422 43.52 27.30 -10.72
CA LEU A 422 44.73 26.52 -10.47
C LEU A 422 45.77 27.36 -9.72
N LEU A 423 46.40 26.77 -8.72
CA LEU A 423 47.37 27.37 -7.83
C LEU A 423 48.75 26.73 -8.07
N PRO A 424 49.55 27.25 -9.02
CA PRO A 424 50.88 26.72 -9.29
C PRO A 424 51.82 26.90 -8.09
N PRO A 425 52.93 26.14 -8.04
CA PRO A 425 53.90 26.27 -6.97
C PRO A 425 54.52 27.67 -6.97
N GLN A 426 54.62 28.28 -5.79
CA GLN A 426 55.21 29.61 -5.63
C GLN A 426 56.72 29.60 -5.91
N THR A 427 57.18 30.62 -6.63
CA THR A 427 58.59 30.97 -6.73
C THR A 427 59.12 31.54 -5.41
N LEU A 428 60.45 31.59 -5.25
CA LEU A 428 61.09 32.14 -4.03
C LEU A 428 60.72 33.62 -3.79
N TRP A 429 60.56 34.40 -4.87
CA TRP A 429 60.19 35.81 -4.79
C TRP A 429 58.73 36.01 -4.37
N GLU A 430 57.82 35.17 -4.87
CA GLU A 430 56.40 35.17 -4.46
C GLU A 430 56.23 34.72 -3.00
N LYS A 431 57.01 33.74 -2.55
CA LYS A 431 57.05 33.33 -1.12
C LYS A 431 57.48 34.48 -0.20
N LEU A 432 58.50 35.24 -0.61
CA LEU A 432 58.99 36.40 0.16
C LEU A 432 57.94 37.51 0.29
N ARG A 433 57.07 37.65 -0.71
CA ARG A 433 55.98 38.66 -0.74
C ARG A 433 54.62 38.13 -0.29
N GLY A 434 54.53 36.86 0.12
CA GLY A 434 53.26 36.23 0.49
C GLY A 434 52.24 36.15 -0.65
N MET A 435 52.70 36.16 -1.91
CA MET A 435 51.83 36.12 -3.09
C MET A 435 51.59 34.67 -3.54
N GLN A 436 50.34 34.28 -3.79
CA GLN A 436 50.00 33.00 -4.40
C GLN A 436 49.54 33.23 -5.84
N PRO A 437 50.32 32.85 -6.87
CA PRO A 437 49.87 32.92 -8.24
C PRO A 437 48.65 32.00 -8.43
N SER A 438 47.72 32.44 -9.28
CA SER A 438 46.56 31.66 -9.68
C SER A 438 46.20 31.93 -11.14
N TYR A 439 45.69 30.91 -11.84
CA TYR A 439 45.22 31.06 -13.21
C TYR A 439 44.09 30.07 -13.51
N GLU A 440 43.25 30.40 -14.49
CA GLU A 440 42.25 29.49 -15.03
C GLU A 440 42.75 28.92 -16.36
N SER A 441 42.52 27.62 -16.59
CA SER A 441 42.81 27.00 -17.88
C SER A 441 41.91 27.60 -18.97
N LYS A 442 42.42 27.70 -20.20
CA LYS A 442 41.60 28.06 -21.38
C LYS A 442 40.65 26.93 -21.79
N ASN A 443 40.96 25.69 -21.40
CA ASN A 443 40.09 24.53 -21.64
C ASN A 443 39.11 24.39 -20.46
N GLN A 444 37.90 23.90 -20.73
CA GLN A 444 36.92 23.64 -19.68
C GLN A 444 37.44 22.57 -18.73
N THR A 445 37.38 22.84 -17.42
CA THR A 445 37.78 21.86 -16.41
C THR A 445 36.87 20.64 -16.44
N ALA A 446 37.47 19.46 -16.56
CA ALA A 446 36.75 18.20 -16.44
C ALA A 446 36.66 17.76 -14.97
N TRP A 447 35.44 17.51 -14.51
CA TRP A 447 35.15 17.04 -13.16
C TRP A 447 34.64 15.61 -13.20
N LYS A 448 35.19 14.72 -12.38
CA LYS A 448 34.79 13.31 -12.30
C LYS A 448 34.00 13.03 -11.03
N LEU A 449 32.80 12.46 -11.14
CA LEU A 449 32.02 12.04 -9.98
C LEU A 449 32.72 10.87 -9.28
N VAL A 450 33.12 11.05 -8.02
CA VAL A 450 33.85 10.04 -7.24
C VAL A 450 33.11 9.52 -6.02
N ASP A 451 32.08 10.25 -5.56
CA ASP A 451 31.20 9.81 -4.45
C ASP A 451 29.84 10.51 -4.56
N LYS A 452 28.73 9.82 -4.27
CA LYS A 452 27.37 10.41 -4.26
C LYS A 452 26.91 10.84 -2.86
N ARG A 453 27.69 10.56 -1.82
CA ARG A 453 27.27 10.82 -0.45
C ARG A 453 27.35 12.30 -0.12
N ASN A 454 26.34 12.78 0.60
CA ASN A 454 26.31 14.12 1.18
C ASN A 454 27.24 14.26 2.41
N ARG A 455 28.00 13.21 2.76
CA ARG A 455 28.90 13.15 3.92
C ARG A 455 30.20 12.40 3.57
N LYS A 456 31.31 12.81 4.20
CA LYS A 456 32.64 12.21 4.01
C LYS A 456 32.68 10.76 4.55
N ARG A 457 33.34 9.83 3.84
CA ARG A 457 33.47 8.42 4.24
C ARG A 457 34.21 8.29 5.58
N VAL A 458 33.53 7.75 6.59
CA VAL A 458 34.15 7.16 7.78
C VAL A 458 34.19 5.64 7.55
N PRO A 459 35.33 4.95 7.68
CA PRO A 459 35.39 3.49 7.48
C PRO A 459 34.53 2.76 8.54
N SER A 460 33.86 1.68 8.16
CA SER A 460 33.12 0.85 9.10
C SER A 460 34.06 0.19 10.12
N PRO A 461 33.66 0.07 11.41
CA PRO A 461 34.43 -0.69 12.38
C PRO A 461 34.50 -2.16 11.98
N VAL A 462 35.68 -2.77 12.12
CA VAL A 462 35.87 -4.22 11.98
C VAL A 462 35.18 -4.90 13.17
N PRO A 463 34.36 -5.95 12.98
CA PRO A 463 33.77 -6.67 14.11
C PRO A 463 34.87 -7.42 14.86
N LEU A 464 34.94 -7.22 16.18
CA LEU A 464 35.86 -7.93 17.07
C LEU A 464 35.14 -9.13 17.70
N ALA A 465 35.86 -10.24 17.83
CA ALA A 465 35.37 -11.45 18.50
C ALA A 465 35.07 -11.18 20.00
N PRO A 466 34.14 -11.93 20.62
CA PRO A 466 33.82 -11.77 22.04
C PRO A 466 35.04 -12.06 22.90
N ALA A 467 35.33 -11.20 23.87
CA ALA A 467 36.40 -11.42 24.84
C ALA A 467 35.97 -12.47 25.88
N THR A 468 36.85 -13.44 26.15
CA THR A 468 36.73 -14.41 27.24
C THR A 468 36.73 -13.68 28.60
N PRO A 469 35.86 -14.04 29.56
CA PRO A 469 35.77 -13.34 30.83
C PRO A 469 37.00 -13.65 31.69
N VAL A 470 37.74 -12.60 32.07
CA VAL A 470 38.71 -12.67 33.17
C VAL A 470 37.97 -12.35 34.47
N ALA A 471 38.16 -13.20 35.46
CA ALA A 471 37.53 -13.16 36.78
C ALA A 471 37.60 -11.76 37.43
N ALA A 472 36.46 -11.29 37.93
CA ALA A 472 36.35 -10.07 38.70
C ALA A 472 37.01 -10.25 40.08
N ALA A 473 38.12 -9.58 40.31
CA ALA A 473 38.56 -9.22 41.65
C ALA A 473 37.75 -7.99 42.09
N GLY A 474 37.02 -8.15 43.20
CA GLY A 474 36.02 -7.19 43.67
C GLY A 474 36.59 -5.88 44.19
N ILE A 475 35.77 -4.83 44.11
CA ILE A 475 35.80 -3.71 45.04
C ILE A 475 34.34 -3.36 45.37
N SER A 476 34.04 -3.45 46.66
CA SER A 476 32.78 -3.10 47.31
C SER A 476 32.54 -1.60 47.31
N GLY A 477 31.27 -1.19 47.18
CA GLY A 477 30.83 0.19 47.35
C GLY A 477 29.31 0.34 47.21
N SER A 478 28.59 0.02 48.29
CA SER A 478 27.27 0.59 48.66
C SER A 478 27.17 2.07 48.28
N GLY A 479 26.13 2.66 47.72
CA GLY A 479 24.69 2.42 47.75
C GLY A 479 24.03 3.81 47.89
N ILE A 480 22.90 4.05 47.20
CA ILE A 480 21.80 5.02 47.44
C ILE A 480 21.26 5.54 46.09
N GLY A 481 19.93 5.38 45.92
CA GLY A 481 19.17 5.64 44.71
C GLY A 481 18.85 7.12 44.43
N PRO A 482 18.06 7.40 43.38
CA PRO A 482 17.94 8.73 42.81
C PRO A 482 16.79 9.49 43.45
N ARG A 483 17.11 10.49 44.27
CA ARG A 483 16.28 11.67 44.51
C ARG A 483 17.17 12.77 45.09
N ILE A 484 16.86 14.01 44.72
CA ILE A 484 17.54 15.27 45.06
C ILE A 484 18.69 15.63 44.10
N MET A 485 18.35 16.34 43.02
CA MET A 485 19.26 17.33 42.39
C MET A 485 18.40 18.45 41.81
N GLU A 486 17.84 19.25 42.71
CA GLU A 486 17.40 20.61 42.43
C GLU A 486 18.20 21.48 43.43
N GLU A 487 18.89 22.50 42.92
CA GLU A 487 19.68 23.52 43.67
C GLU A 487 21.10 23.20 44.19
N GLN A 488 21.92 22.41 43.48
CA GLN A 488 23.37 22.53 43.61
C GLN A 488 24.02 22.61 42.24
N GLY A 489 24.50 23.80 41.87
CA GLY A 489 25.24 24.02 40.63
C GLY A 489 26.49 23.15 40.57
N VAL A 490 26.79 22.59 39.39
CA VAL A 490 27.97 21.75 39.18
C VAL A 490 29.24 22.59 39.37
N ALA A 491 30.04 22.25 40.39
CA ALA A 491 31.26 22.98 40.72
C ALA A 491 32.40 22.67 39.74
N VAL A 492 33.27 23.64 39.49
CA VAL A 492 34.52 23.41 38.77
C VAL A 492 35.34 22.35 39.52
N GLY A 493 35.76 21.30 38.83
CA GLY A 493 36.40 20.11 39.40
C GLY A 493 35.52 18.86 39.44
N SER A 494 34.20 18.97 39.20
CA SER A 494 33.29 17.81 39.11
C SER A 494 33.62 16.90 37.93
N PHE A 495 33.33 15.60 38.09
CA PHE A 495 33.59 14.56 37.10
C PHE A 495 32.29 14.01 36.49
N ALA A 496 32.33 13.71 35.20
CA ALA A 496 31.25 13.03 34.49
C ALA A 496 31.82 11.95 33.58
N ALA A 497 31.17 10.79 33.54
CA ALA A 497 31.63 9.66 32.75
C ALA A 497 31.39 9.90 31.24
N THR A 498 32.13 9.18 30.43
CA THR A 498 31.81 9.02 29.01
C THR A 498 30.41 8.41 28.84
N GLY A 499 29.60 8.94 27.93
CA GLY A 499 28.28 8.41 27.58
C GLY A 499 27.12 8.86 28.46
N VAL A 500 27.37 9.70 29.49
CA VAL A 500 26.29 10.38 30.23
C VAL A 500 26.04 11.80 29.70
N PRO A 501 24.80 12.31 29.81
CA PRO A 501 24.49 13.70 29.52
C PRO A 501 25.36 14.63 30.38
N CYS A 502 25.93 15.65 29.75
CA CYS A 502 26.80 16.61 30.40
C CYS A 502 26.02 17.37 31.47
N PRO A 503 26.46 17.38 32.74
CA PRO A 503 25.65 17.90 33.83
C PRO A 503 25.61 19.44 33.89
N ALA A 504 26.56 20.13 33.24
CA ALA A 504 26.59 21.60 33.12
C ALA A 504 27.37 22.07 31.89
N SER A 505 26.93 23.19 31.30
CA SER A 505 27.61 23.83 30.18
C SER A 505 28.99 24.38 30.59
N GLY A 506 30.04 23.98 29.89
CA GLY A 506 31.39 24.41 30.25
C GLY A 506 32.50 23.68 29.51
N TRP A 507 33.74 24.03 29.85
CA TRP A 507 34.96 23.39 29.35
C TRP A 507 35.32 22.20 30.23
N TRP A 508 35.31 21.00 29.65
CA TRP A 508 35.66 19.76 30.31
C TRP A 508 36.98 19.21 29.74
N ARG A 509 37.82 18.67 30.61
CA ARG A 509 39.11 18.06 30.25
C ARG A 509 39.07 16.57 30.58
N CYS A 510 39.57 15.73 29.68
CA CYS A 510 39.72 14.31 29.98
C CYS A 510 40.72 14.13 31.14
N GLU A 511 40.37 13.28 32.11
CA GLU A 511 41.22 13.04 33.28
C GLU A 511 42.52 12.32 32.92
N ASP A 512 42.52 11.45 31.91
CA ASP A 512 43.73 10.75 31.51
C ASP A 512 44.64 11.70 30.72
N PRO A 513 45.83 12.07 31.25
CA PRO A 513 46.72 13.04 30.62
C PRO A 513 47.32 12.55 29.30
N ARG A 514 47.15 11.26 28.96
CA ARG A 514 47.59 10.66 27.70
C ARG A 514 46.51 10.69 26.61
N ALA A 515 45.31 11.18 26.92
CA ALA A 515 44.25 11.37 25.95
C ALA A 515 44.54 12.59 25.05
N LEU A 516 44.29 12.44 23.75
CA LEU A 516 44.49 13.47 22.74
C LEU A 516 43.40 14.57 22.77
N ASP A 517 42.27 14.31 23.42
CA ASP A 517 41.08 15.17 23.31
C ASP A 517 41.19 16.50 24.08
N GLY A 518 42.23 16.67 24.89
CA GLY A 518 42.54 17.94 25.56
C GLY A 518 41.38 18.47 26.41
N THR A 519 41.09 19.77 26.29
CA THR A 519 39.94 20.43 26.95
C THR A 519 38.94 20.86 25.88
N ARG A 520 37.67 20.47 26.03
CA ARG A 520 36.59 20.70 25.05
C ARG A 520 35.37 21.29 25.74
N TRP A 521 34.65 22.16 25.05
CA TRP A 521 33.39 22.70 25.55
C TRP A 521 32.23 21.75 25.27
N PHE A 522 31.35 21.57 26.26
CA PHE A 522 30.14 20.77 26.15
C PHE A 522 28.95 21.57 26.71
N ALA A 523 27.80 21.45 26.05
CA ALA A 523 26.54 22.01 26.53
C ALA A 523 25.89 21.07 27.55
N GLN A 524 25.18 21.61 28.54
CA GLN A 524 24.36 20.82 29.45
C GLN A 524 23.38 19.92 28.65
N GLY A 525 23.28 18.65 29.01
CA GLY A 525 22.48 17.63 28.33
C GLY A 525 23.16 16.94 27.14
N SER A 526 24.28 17.47 26.63
CA SER A 526 25.01 16.82 25.52
C SER A 526 25.80 15.59 25.98
N LEU A 527 25.82 14.51 25.19
CA LEU A 527 26.53 13.28 25.56
C LEU A 527 28.05 13.50 25.54
N LEU A 528 28.72 13.15 26.64
CA LEU A 528 30.18 13.23 26.74
C LEU A 528 30.84 12.08 25.95
N PRO A 529 31.77 12.36 25.02
CA PRO A 529 32.36 11.35 24.14
C PRO A 529 33.45 10.53 24.84
N SER A 530 33.82 9.39 24.24
CA SER A 530 34.97 8.59 24.67
C SER A 530 36.28 9.36 24.48
N ALA A 531 37.29 9.03 25.29
CA ALA A 531 38.62 9.63 25.19
C ALA A 531 39.53 8.83 24.26
N THR A 532 40.28 9.53 23.42
CA THR A 532 41.11 9.07 22.32
C THR A 532 42.58 8.99 22.76
N PHE A 533 43.22 7.84 22.62
CA PHE A 533 44.62 7.60 23.01
C PHE A 533 45.47 7.17 21.84
N VAL A 534 46.75 7.54 21.80
CA VAL A 534 47.72 7.00 20.83
C VAL A 534 48.28 5.68 21.34
N LEU A 535 48.31 4.65 20.49
CA LEU A 535 49.01 3.40 20.78
C LEU A 535 50.52 3.56 20.49
N PRO A 536 51.43 3.21 21.43
CA PRO A 536 52.84 3.13 21.11
C PRO A 536 53.10 1.96 20.13
N PRO A 537 54.13 2.06 19.26
CA PRO A 537 54.47 0.98 18.34
C PRO A 537 54.95 -0.26 19.12
N GLY A 538 54.43 -1.44 18.74
CA GLY A 538 54.78 -2.71 19.38
C GLY A 538 56.22 -3.16 19.09
N ALA A 539 56.78 -3.97 20.00
CA ALA A 539 58.19 -4.40 20.04
C ALA A 539 58.69 -5.28 18.89
N PHE A 540 57.88 -5.53 17.84
CA PHE A 540 58.33 -6.22 16.62
C PHE A 540 57.79 -5.48 15.39
N GLY A 541 58.70 -4.81 14.69
CA GLY A 541 58.43 -3.76 13.73
C GLY A 541 57.83 -4.20 12.39
N ARG A 542 56.95 -3.33 11.86
CA ARG A 542 56.80 -2.93 10.45
C ARG A 542 56.10 -1.56 10.42
N PRO A 543 56.47 -0.62 9.53
CA PRO A 543 55.81 0.67 9.46
C PRO A 543 54.55 0.55 8.59
N ALA A 544 53.38 0.63 9.23
CA ALA A 544 52.11 0.84 8.55
C ALA A 544 51.71 2.31 8.72
N HIS A 545 51.27 2.94 7.63
CA HIS A 545 50.82 4.33 7.60
C HIS A 545 49.77 4.64 8.67
N GLY A 546 50.04 5.67 9.49
CA GLY A 546 49.09 6.35 10.36
C GLY A 546 49.18 5.96 11.84
N ALA A 547 49.33 6.97 12.70
CA ALA A 547 49.20 6.81 14.15
C ALA A 547 47.80 6.22 14.46
N ARG A 548 47.77 5.03 15.06
CA ARG A 548 46.52 4.39 15.47
C ARG A 548 46.07 4.99 16.79
N SER A 549 44.87 5.55 16.81
CA SER A 549 44.19 6.00 18.02
C SER A 549 43.14 4.98 18.48
N ILE A 550 42.99 4.81 19.79
CA ILE A 550 41.96 3.98 20.42
C ILE A 550 41.06 4.86 21.28
N GLU A 551 39.74 4.68 21.18
CA GLU A 551 38.78 5.32 22.08
C GLU A 551 38.53 4.44 23.31
N ARG A 552 38.67 5.00 24.52
CA ARG A 552 38.37 4.32 25.79
C ARG A 552 37.39 5.16 26.59
N ARG A 553 36.54 4.48 27.36
CA ARG A 553 35.68 5.15 28.35
C ARG A 553 36.57 5.73 29.44
N GLY A 554 36.41 7.02 29.69
CA GLY A 554 37.12 7.76 30.74
C GLY A 554 36.20 8.75 31.43
N ALA A 555 36.74 9.46 32.42
CA ALA A 555 36.05 10.56 33.09
C ALA A 555 36.49 11.91 32.51
N TRP A 556 35.52 12.82 32.41
CA TRP A 556 35.72 14.21 32.04
C TRP A 556 35.60 15.06 33.29
N ARG A 557 36.56 15.95 33.54
CA ARG A 557 36.56 16.89 34.65
C ARG A 557 36.20 18.30 34.17
N LEU A 558 35.23 18.94 34.82
CA LEU A 558 34.87 20.33 34.53
C LEU A 558 36.01 21.26 34.93
N VAL A 559 36.55 22.01 33.99
CA VAL A 559 37.64 22.97 34.21
C VAL A 559 37.13 24.39 34.32
N ARG A 560 36.02 24.72 33.65
CA ARG A 560 35.43 26.06 33.69
C ARG A 560 33.96 26.04 33.24
N LEU A 561 33.06 26.63 34.01
CA LEU A 561 31.67 26.89 33.58
C LEU A 561 31.66 27.95 32.46
N ALA A 562 30.87 27.71 31.42
CA ALA A 562 30.69 28.66 30.33
C ALA A 562 29.37 28.38 29.59
N ASP A 563 28.51 29.38 29.48
CA ASP A 563 27.26 29.31 28.72
C ASP A 563 27.51 29.23 27.21
N ALA A 564 26.51 28.73 26.47
CA ALA A 564 26.61 28.58 25.02
C ALA A 564 26.84 29.94 24.33
N PRO A 565 27.72 30.02 23.31
CA PRO A 565 27.90 31.25 22.56
C PRO A 565 26.59 31.61 21.82
N ARG A 566 26.06 32.82 22.09
CA ARG A 566 24.86 33.36 21.42
C ARG A 566 25.10 33.43 19.91
N GLN A 567 24.21 32.82 19.12
CA GLN A 567 24.17 33.00 17.67
C GLN A 567 23.97 34.49 17.35
N ALA A 568 24.78 35.02 16.44
CA ALA A 568 24.63 36.37 15.92
C ALA A 568 23.25 36.52 15.26
N GLY A 569 22.50 37.55 15.69
CA GLY A 569 21.11 37.76 15.36
C GLY A 569 20.84 38.03 13.88
N SER A 570 19.67 37.58 13.44
CA SER A 570 18.93 38.10 12.30
C SER A 570 18.84 39.62 12.39
N GLY A 571 19.37 40.32 11.38
CA GLY A 571 19.26 41.77 11.28
C GLY A 571 17.82 42.19 11.02
N ASP A 572 17.27 42.95 11.96
CA ASP A 572 16.15 43.86 11.74
C ASP A 572 16.58 44.94 10.73
N GLY A 573 15.80 45.11 9.66
CA GLY A 573 15.89 46.28 8.79
C GLY A 573 15.13 47.46 9.41
N PRO A 574 15.68 48.68 9.42
CA PRO A 574 14.94 49.83 9.92
C PRO A 574 13.99 50.35 8.86
N GLY A 575 12.78 50.71 9.29
CA GLY A 575 11.85 51.51 8.52
C GLY A 575 12.36 52.94 8.34
N ALA A 576 12.21 53.45 7.12
CA ALA A 576 11.87 54.81 6.76
C ALA A 576 11.20 54.77 5.38
#